data_AF-H3AU38-F1
#
_entry.id   AF-H3AU38-F1
#
_cell.length_a   1.000
_cell.length_b   1.000
_cell.length_c   1.000
_cell.angle_alpha   90.00
_cell.angle_beta   90.00
_cell.angle_gamma   90.00
#
_symmetry.space_group_name_H-M   'P 1'
#
loop_
_entity.id
_entity.type
_entity.pdbx_description
1 polymer ?
#
loop_
_entity_poly.entity_id
_entity_poly.type
_entity_poly.pdbx_seq_one_letter_code
_entity_poly.pdbx_strand_id
1 'polypeptide(L)'
;MHRSASILKSVARLKRLSFQLIAMAEGSTNTNSNHVPKEETVTAGIIIIGDEILKGHTQDTNSTFMCKKLRSLGVKVQRISVLPDDVDVIASEIASFSSRFTHVLTSGGIGPTHDDVTFEAVARAFGESVFPHPELVSLVKKFFGKSNMQCPEMKLAHIPESSQLNYGVDKRTGSLLKYPLINVRNVYIFPGIPLLMERALEGLDHLFRNERTQFVSKEIFVNADEASIASVLNQVNGAFKKHVSLGSYPDWVNNYYRVKLTLDSDSEQHLLQAYHFLMEKLPRDITVPFVSNPVSIAAQEVYKLAQTRTELGHKVSAGLQTIEEALGKFKLSEICVGFNGGKDCTALLHLSCAAVQRKYPGGMEKLQALYIRIVSPFPEMEQFIQDTAKRYNLKIFTVHGNIRQALVDLKGQQPELKAVLMGTRRTDPYSRTLTPLCMTDPGWPQYMRVNPLLVGSYFVKCLLLQSLPFLFYLFIYFPLYTSLGSMDNTLKNPALRYVNHIGLECYKPAYLLENEDDERTSR
;
A
#
# COMPACT_ATOMS: atom_id res chain seq x y z
N MET A 1 -11.42 47.94 -25.48
CA MET A 1 -11.34 46.53 -25.95
C MET A 1 -10.49 46.31 -27.23
N HIS A 2 -9.53 47.18 -27.59
CA HIS A 2 -8.68 46.97 -28.79
C HIS A 2 -7.17 46.81 -28.56
N ARG A 3 -6.66 46.93 -27.32
CA ARG A 3 -5.21 46.76 -27.03
C ARG A 3 -4.78 45.34 -26.61
N SER A 4 -5.68 44.49 -26.11
CA SER A 4 -5.34 43.12 -25.66
C SER A 4 -5.26 42.08 -26.81
N ALA A 5 -5.92 42.32 -27.94
CA ALA A 5 -5.89 41.41 -29.10
C ALA A 5 -4.59 41.51 -29.92
N SER A 6 -3.87 42.64 -29.83
CA SER A 6 -2.59 42.86 -30.51
C SER A 6 -1.45 42.04 -29.88
N ILE A 7 -1.41 41.97 -28.55
CA ILE A 7 -0.36 41.26 -27.79
C ILE A 7 -0.46 39.74 -28.00
N LEU A 8 -1.68 39.18 -28.04
CA LEU A 8 -1.90 37.75 -28.31
C LEU A 8 -1.50 37.33 -29.73
N LYS A 9 -1.67 38.20 -30.74
CA LYS A 9 -1.23 37.92 -32.12
C LYS A 9 0.30 37.98 -32.27
N SER A 10 0.98 38.87 -31.54
CA SER A 10 2.44 38.98 -31.53
C SER A 10 3.12 37.78 -30.87
N VAL A 11 2.55 37.27 -29.77
CA VAL A 11 3.05 36.06 -29.07
C VAL A 11 2.84 34.79 -29.91
N ALA A 12 1.72 34.68 -30.64
CA ALA A 12 1.50 33.56 -31.56
C ALA A 12 2.46 33.58 -32.77
N ARG A 13 2.85 34.77 -33.24
CA ARG A 13 3.81 34.93 -34.36
C ARG A 13 5.24 34.59 -33.93
N LEU A 14 5.64 34.97 -32.70
CA LEU A 14 6.92 34.59 -32.10
C LEU A 14 7.05 33.07 -31.87
N LYS A 15 5.97 32.40 -31.44
CA LYS A 15 5.94 30.92 -31.30
C LYS A 15 6.01 30.18 -32.64
N ARG A 16 5.44 30.72 -33.72
CA ARG A 16 5.56 30.14 -35.07
C ARG A 16 6.97 30.32 -35.65
N LEU A 17 7.60 31.47 -35.43
CA LEU A 17 8.99 31.71 -35.84
C LEU A 17 9.98 30.83 -35.08
N SER A 18 9.77 30.58 -33.79
CA SER A 18 10.62 29.64 -33.03
C SER A 18 10.48 28.19 -33.50
N PHE A 19 9.28 27.76 -33.91
CA PHE A 19 9.06 26.43 -34.50
C PHE A 19 9.68 26.29 -35.91
N GLN A 20 9.65 27.36 -36.73
CA GLN A 20 10.31 27.36 -38.04
C GLN A 20 11.84 27.43 -37.92
N LEU A 21 12.40 28.11 -36.92
CA LEU A 21 13.84 28.13 -36.65
C LEU A 21 14.36 26.77 -36.14
N ILE A 22 13.56 26.03 -35.38
CA ILE A 22 13.88 24.65 -34.98
C ILE A 22 13.81 23.70 -36.19
N ALA A 23 12.78 23.83 -37.03
CA ALA A 23 12.64 23.02 -38.25
C ALA A 23 13.70 23.33 -39.33
N MET A 24 14.25 24.55 -39.36
CA MET A 24 15.36 24.92 -40.26
C MET A 24 16.73 24.53 -39.72
N ALA A 25 16.88 24.33 -38.42
CA ALA A 25 18.10 23.77 -37.81
C ALA A 25 18.22 22.25 -38.01
N GLU A 26 17.12 21.56 -38.30
CA GLU A 26 17.09 20.11 -38.60
C GLU A 26 17.29 19.79 -40.09
N GLY A 27 17.44 20.81 -40.94
CA GLY A 27 17.47 20.69 -42.40
C GLY A 27 18.77 21.15 -43.05
N SER A 28 19.95 20.77 -42.57
CA SER A 28 21.19 20.80 -43.35
C SER A 28 22.39 20.26 -42.56
N THR A 29 22.61 18.94 -42.56
CA THR A 29 23.95 18.34 -42.55
C THR A 29 23.87 16.91 -43.10
N ASN A 30 24.36 16.74 -44.31
CA ASN A 30 24.51 15.45 -44.96
C ASN A 30 25.98 15.04 -44.83
N THR A 31 26.34 14.24 -43.82
CA THR A 31 27.60 13.46 -43.81
C THR A 31 27.57 12.31 -42.79
N ASN A 32 27.83 11.11 -43.31
CA ASN A 32 28.31 9.88 -42.67
C ASN A 32 27.48 9.22 -41.57
N SER A 33 26.99 8.02 -41.92
CA SER A 33 26.41 7.00 -41.07
C SER A 33 27.36 6.60 -39.93
N ASN A 34 27.27 7.30 -38.80
CA ASN A 34 27.66 6.73 -37.52
C ASN A 34 26.43 6.03 -36.94
N HIS A 35 26.47 4.70 -36.94
CA HIS A 35 25.59 3.87 -36.13
C HIS A 35 25.73 4.31 -34.68
N VAL A 36 24.77 5.10 -34.17
CA VAL A 36 24.58 5.28 -32.74
C VAL A 36 24.16 3.90 -32.21
N PRO A 37 24.92 3.29 -31.26
CA PRO A 37 24.54 2.00 -30.72
C PRO A 37 23.16 2.12 -30.07
N LYS A 38 22.26 1.21 -30.41
CA LYS A 38 20.94 1.08 -29.77
C LYS A 38 21.19 0.90 -28.27
N GLU A 39 20.64 1.79 -27.44
CA GLU A 39 20.73 1.72 -25.98
C GLU A 39 20.17 0.37 -25.49
N GLU A 40 21.05 -0.56 -25.10
CA GLU A 40 20.61 -1.88 -24.64
C GLU A 40 20.06 -1.78 -23.22
N THR A 41 18.75 -1.99 -23.09
CA THR A 41 18.07 -2.12 -21.80
C THR A 41 18.67 -3.28 -21.01
N VAL A 42 19.11 -3.04 -19.78
CA VAL A 42 19.60 -4.10 -18.88
C VAL A 42 18.41 -4.96 -18.43
N THR A 43 18.49 -6.27 -18.70
CA THR A 43 17.39 -7.21 -18.46
C THR A 43 17.77 -8.30 -17.47
N ALA A 44 16.76 -8.87 -16.81
CA ALA A 44 16.94 -10.03 -15.95
C ALA A 44 15.92 -11.13 -16.21
N GLY A 45 16.38 -12.38 -16.09
CA GLY A 45 15.55 -13.57 -15.93
C GLY A 45 15.72 -14.15 -14.53
N ILE A 46 14.62 -14.61 -13.92
CA ILE A 46 14.64 -15.22 -12.59
C ILE A 46 14.24 -16.70 -12.71
N ILE A 47 14.97 -17.58 -12.04
CA ILE A 47 14.68 -19.01 -11.97
C ILE A 47 14.51 -19.39 -10.51
N ILE A 48 13.29 -19.77 -10.12
CA ILE A 48 12.99 -20.29 -8.79
C ILE A 48 13.06 -21.81 -8.86
N ILE A 49 13.80 -22.43 -7.95
CA ILE A 49 14.07 -23.87 -7.94
C ILE A 49 13.54 -24.40 -6.61
N GLY A 50 12.59 -25.33 -6.69
CA GLY A 50 12.01 -25.94 -5.51
C GLY A 50 10.69 -26.65 -5.82
N ASP A 51 10.68 -27.95 -5.63
CA ASP A 51 9.51 -28.81 -5.75
C ASP A 51 8.33 -28.36 -4.88
N GLU A 52 8.60 -27.82 -3.70
CA GLU A 52 7.60 -27.29 -2.77
C GLU A 52 6.86 -26.06 -3.30
N ILE A 53 7.51 -25.28 -4.17
CA ILE A 53 6.89 -24.14 -4.86
C ILE A 53 5.93 -24.65 -5.92
N LEU A 54 6.35 -25.65 -6.72
CA LEU A 54 5.50 -26.27 -7.74
C LEU A 54 4.31 -27.02 -7.12
N LYS A 55 4.49 -27.63 -5.96
CA LYS A 55 3.41 -28.28 -5.18
C LYS A 55 2.48 -27.29 -4.48
N GLY A 56 2.83 -26.00 -4.45
CA GLY A 56 2.06 -24.95 -3.78
C GLY A 56 2.08 -25.03 -2.25
N HIS A 57 3.00 -25.80 -1.66
CA HIS A 57 3.17 -25.89 -0.21
C HIS A 57 3.81 -24.62 0.36
N THR A 58 4.67 -23.99 -0.44
CA THR A 58 5.34 -22.75 -0.11
C THR A 58 4.98 -21.69 -1.13
N GLN A 59 4.52 -20.53 -0.68
CA GLN A 59 4.30 -19.38 -1.55
C GLN A 59 5.65 -18.75 -1.91
N ASP A 60 5.94 -18.62 -3.21
CA ASP A 60 7.13 -17.90 -3.67
C ASP A 60 7.03 -16.39 -3.36
N THR A 61 7.82 -15.95 -2.39
CA THR A 61 8.03 -14.54 -2.07
C THR A 61 9.32 -13.98 -2.68
N ASN A 62 10.23 -14.85 -3.11
CA ASN A 62 11.57 -14.49 -3.55
C ASN A 62 11.51 -13.74 -4.89
N SER A 63 10.77 -14.28 -5.87
CA SER A 63 10.63 -13.62 -7.17
C SER A 63 10.01 -12.23 -7.05
N THR A 64 9.03 -12.06 -6.15
CA THR A 64 8.38 -10.77 -5.88
C THR A 64 9.39 -9.75 -5.32
N PHE A 65 10.22 -10.15 -4.36
CA PHE A 65 11.25 -9.29 -3.81
C PHE A 65 12.31 -8.93 -4.86
N MET A 66 12.83 -9.93 -5.59
CA MET A 66 13.80 -9.74 -6.66
C MET A 66 13.28 -8.78 -7.73
N CYS A 67 12.03 -8.91 -8.17
CA CYS A 67 11.41 -8.00 -9.13
C CYS A 67 11.40 -6.55 -8.64
N LYS A 68 10.96 -6.32 -7.40
CA LYS A 68 10.93 -4.98 -6.80
C LYS A 68 12.34 -4.39 -6.68
N LYS A 69 13.29 -5.20 -6.21
CA LYS A 69 14.67 -4.76 -5.99
C LYS A 69 15.40 -4.48 -7.30
N LEU A 70 15.37 -5.40 -8.28
CA LEU A 70 15.98 -5.21 -9.59
C LEU A 70 15.38 -4.00 -10.33
N ARG A 71 14.05 -3.81 -10.24
CA ARG A 71 13.40 -2.62 -10.77
C ARG A 71 13.95 -1.34 -10.12
N SER A 72 14.11 -1.31 -8.79
CA SER A 72 14.72 -0.16 -8.11
C SER A 72 16.18 0.11 -8.51
N LEU A 73 16.85 -0.89 -9.09
CA LEU A 73 18.22 -0.81 -9.59
C LEU A 73 18.30 -0.52 -11.09
N GLY A 74 17.18 -0.24 -11.77
CA GLY A 74 17.17 0.06 -13.20
C GLY A 74 17.27 -1.18 -14.11
N VAL A 75 16.95 -2.37 -13.58
CA VAL A 75 16.95 -3.64 -14.33
C VAL A 75 15.53 -4.11 -14.61
N LYS A 76 15.24 -4.42 -15.88
CA LYS A 76 13.92 -4.91 -16.31
C LYS A 76 13.86 -6.44 -16.23
N VAL A 77 13.11 -6.97 -15.27
CA VAL A 77 12.79 -8.40 -15.25
C VAL A 77 11.82 -8.72 -16.40
N GLN A 78 12.15 -9.70 -17.23
CA GLN A 78 11.35 -10.08 -18.40
C GLN A 78 10.71 -11.46 -18.28
N ARG A 79 11.26 -12.36 -17.46
CA ARG A 79 10.74 -13.71 -17.28
C ARG A 79 11.09 -14.26 -15.90
N ILE A 80 10.13 -14.96 -15.31
CA ILE A 80 10.32 -15.81 -14.15
C ILE A 80 9.95 -17.25 -14.57
N SER A 81 10.79 -18.22 -14.24
CA SER A 81 10.49 -19.65 -14.38
C SER A 81 10.58 -20.32 -13.01
N VAL A 82 9.66 -21.23 -12.71
CA VAL A 82 9.67 -22.05 -11.50
C VAL A 82 9.90 -23.50 -11.93
N LEU A 83 10.93 -24.15 -11.41
CA LEU A 83 11.43 -25.44 -11.88
C LEU A 83 11.48 -26.47 -10.73
N PRO A 84 11.34 -27.77 -11.05
CA PRO A 84 11.58 -28.84 -10.08
C PRO A 84 13.08 -28.95 -9.77
N ASP A 85 13.41 -29.67 -8.71
CA ASP A 85 14.77 -29.99 -8.29
C ASP A 85 15.42 -31.07 -9.20
N ASP A 86 15.48 -30.78 -10.50
CA ASP A 86 16.03 -31.64 -11.55
C ASP A 86 17.16 -30.94 -12.31
N VAL A 87 18.34 -31.59 -12.35
CA VAL A 87 19.56 -31.00 -12.90
C VAL A 87 19.43 -30.65 -14.38
N ASP A 88 18.80 -31.51 -15.19
CA ASP A 88 18.71 -31.32 -16.64
C ASP A 88 17.72 -30.21 -17.00
N VAL A 89 16.59 -30.18 -16.30
CA VAL A 89 15.58 -29.13 -16.45
C VAL A 89 16.16 -27.77 -16.07
N ILE A 90 16.83 -27.68 -14.92
CA ILE A 90 17.46 -26.44 -14.45
C ILE A 90 18.58 -26.01 -15.42
N ALA A 91 19.45 -26.93 -15.83
CA ALA A 91 20.57 -26.62 -16.72
C ALA A 91 20.10 -26.08 -18.09
N SER A 92 19.05 -26.70 -18.67
CA SER A 92 18.48 -26.25 -19.93
C SER A 92 17.89 -24.84 -19.83
N GLU A 93 17.14 -24.54 -18.76
CA GLU A 93 16.57 -23.20 -18.57
C GLU A 93 17.65 -22.16 -18.29
N ILE A 94 18.70 -22.49 -17.53
CA ILE A 94 19.86 -21.62 -17.29
C ILE A 94 20.56 -21.28 -18.61
N ALA A 95 20.85 -22.28 -19.45
CA ALA A 95 21.50 -22.05 -20.74
C ALA A 95 20.64 -21.12 -21.64
N SER A 96 19.32 -21.36 -21.67
CA SER A 96 18.38 -20.50 -22.39
C SER A 96 18.38 -19.06 -21.85
N PHE A 97 18.28 -18.89 -20.53
CA PHE A 97 18.21 -17.59 -19.88
C PHE A 97 19.51 -16.80 -20.01
N SER A 98 20.65 -17.46 -19.82
CA SER A 98 21.99 -16.85 -19.89
C SER A 98 22.25 -16.23 -21.27
N SER A 99 21.74 -16.86 -22.34
CA SER A 99 21.86 -16.33 -23.71
C SER A 99 20.93 -15.15 -24.02
N ARG A 100 19.85 -14.95 -23.24
CA ARG A 100 18.76 -14.02 -23.55
C ARG A 100 18.73 -12.78 -22.67
N PHE A 101 19.24 -12.86 -21.45
CA PHE A 101 19.14 -11.80 -20.45
C PHE A 101 20.51 -11.32 -20.00
N THR A 102 20.60 -10.06 -19.61
CA THR A 102 21.86 -9.49 -19.09
C THR A 102 22.25 -10.16 -17.77
N HIS A 103 21.29 -10.41 -16.88
CA HIS A 103 21.49 -11.14 -15.63
C HIS A 103 20.49 -12.30 -15.50
N VAL A 104 20.95 -13.42 -14.94
CA VAL A 104 20.10 -14.55 -14.55
C VAL A 104 20.25 -14.73 -13.06
N LEU A 105 19.14 -14.70 -12.32
CA LEU A 105 19.16 -14.93 -10.87
C LEU A 105 18.45 -16.25 -10.59
N THR A 106 19.11 -17.17 -9.92
CA THR A 106 18.47 -18.38 -9.40
C THR A 106 18.17 -18.23 -7.92
N SER A 107 17.15 -18.90 -7.39
CA SER A 107 16.88 -18.98 -5.95
C SER A 107 16.38 -20.37 -5.60
N GLY A 108 17.09 -21.05 -4.69
CA GLY A 108 16.77 -22.41 -4.24
C GLY A 108 17.79 -23.45 -4.67
N GLY A 109 17.70 -24.64 -4.09
CA GLY A 109 18.51 -25.82 -4.44
C GLY A 109 20.02 -25.71 -4.19
N ILE A 110 20.46 -24.94 -3.18
CA ILE A 110 21.91 -24.78 -2.86
C ILE A 110 22.33 -25.37 -1.51
N GLY A 111 21.40 -25.92 -0.74
CA GLY A 111 21.71 -26.53 0.56
C GLY A 111 22.48 -27.85 0.46
N PRO A 112 22.60 -28.56 1.60
CA PRO A 112 23.37 -29.79 1.66
C PRO A 112 22.58 -31.05 1.30
N THR A 113 21.26 -30.97 1.03
CA THR A 113 20.43 -32.17 0.80
C THR A 113 20.54 -32.67 -0.64
N HIS A 114 19.94 -33.83 -0.92
CA HIS A 114 20.12 -34.55 -2.19
C HIS A 114 19.41 -33.84 -3.36
N ASP A 115 18.31 -33.17 -3.06
CA ASP A 115 17.51 -32.31 -3.93
C ASP A 115 18.15 -30.93 -4.18
N ASP A 116 19.12 -30.50 -3.39
CA ASP A 116 19.82 -29.24 -3.62
C ASP A 116 20.82 -29.32 -4.79
N VAL A 117 20.35 -29.18 -6.04
CA VAL A 117 21.16 -29.51 -7.23
C VAL A 117 21.56 -28.31 -8.11
N THR A 118 21.39 -27.08 -7.61
CA THR A 118 21.55 -25.86 -8.42
C THR A 118 22.99 -25.64 -8.88
N PHE A 119 24.01 -25.95 -8.07
CA PHE A 119 25.41 -25.81 -8.50
C PHE A 119 25.76 -26.80 -9.61
N GLU A 120 25.31 -28.05 -9.48
CA GLU A 120 25.49 -29.10 -10.48
C GLU A 120 24.78 -28.74 -11.79
N ALA A 121 23.58 -28.17 -11.71
CA ALA A 121 22.84 -27.73 -12.89
C ALA A 121 23.50 -26.54 -13.59
N VAL A 122 24.03 -25.56 -12.84
CA VAL A 122 24.79 -24.44 -13.42
C VAL A 122 26.06 -24.96 -14.12
N ALA A 123 26.78 -25.88 -13.50
CA ALA A 123 27.96 -26.50 -14.11
C ALA A 123 27.58 -27.22 -15.42
N ARG A 124 26.51 -28.02 -15.40
CA ARG A 124 25.98 -28.72 -16.58
C ARG A 124 25.57 -27.76 -17.70
N ALA A 125 24.93 -26.64 -17.37
CA ALA A 125 24.49 -25.64 -18.34
C ALA A 125 25.65 -25.05 -19.16
N PHE A 126 26.86 -25.02 -18.58
CA PHE A 126 28.05 -24.45 -19.19
C PHE A 126 29.11 -25.48 -19.61
N GLY A 127 28.83 -26.77 -19.44
CA GLY A 127 29.75 -27.85 -19.80
C GLY A 127 30.95 -27.98 -18.85
N GLU A 128 30.77 -27.61 -17.58
CA GLU A 128 31.82 -27.61 -16.55
C GLU A 128 31.49 -28.65 -15.46
N SER A 129 32.47 -28.96 -14.61
CA SER A 129 32.27 -29.81 -13.41
C SER A 129 32.22 -28.96 -12.15
N VAL A 130 31.69 -29.52 -11.06
CA VAL A 130 31.76 -28.92 -9.72
C VAL A 130 32.99 -29.42 -8.98
N PHE A 131 33.65 -28.53 -8.21
CA PHE A 131 34.85 -28.85 -7.45
C PHE A 131 34.82 -28.17 -6.08
N PRO A 132 35.50 -28.73 -5.06
CA PRO A 132 35.58 -28.11 -3.74
C PRO A 132 36.45 -26.85 -3.78
N HIS A 133 35.83 -25.67 -3.68
CA HIS A 133 36.55 -24.39 -3.68
C HIS A 133 37.27 -24.18 -2.33
N PRO A 134 38.60 -23.95 -2.29
CA PRO A 134 39.38 -23.90 -1.05
C PRO A 134 38.86 -22.92 0.00
N GLU A 135 38.38 -21.76 -0.45
CA GLU A 135 37.82 -20.72 0.42
C GLU A 135 36.48 -21.16 1.03
N LEU A 136 35.59 -21.76 0.25
CA LEU A 136 34.30 -22.23 0.74
C LEU A 136 34.46 -23.44 1.66
N VAL A 137 35.40 -24.35 1.37
CA VAL A 137 35.75 -25.44 2.29
C VAL A 137 36.19 -24.89 3.65
N SER A 138 36.98 -23.82 3.65
CA SER A 138 37.44 -23.16 4.88
C SER A 138 36.28 -22.49 5.64
N LEU A 139 35.32 -21.88 4.92
CA LEU A 139 34.12 -21.30 5.50
C LEU A 139 33.20 -22.38 6.10
N VAL A 140 32.94 -23.47 5.38
CA VAL A 140 32.13 -24.60 5.86
C VAL A 140 32.76 -25.19 7.13
N LYS A 141 34.08 -25.39 7.15
CA LYS A 141 34.81 -25.80 8.36
C LYS A 141 34.59 -24.85 9.54
N LYS A 142 34.64 -23.53 9.30
CA LYS A 142 34.46 -22.50 10.32
C LYS A 142 33.02 -22.42 10.84
N PHE A 143 32.02 -22.58 9.98
CA PHE A 143 30.60 -22.46 10.37
C PHE A 143 30.02 -23.72 10.98
N PHE A 144 30.35 -24.90 10.44
CA PHE A 144 29.75 -26.16 10.84
C PHE A 144 30.68 -27.02 11.72
N GLY A 145 31.95 -26.63 11.88
CA GLY A 145 32.94 -27.40 12.65
C GLY A 145 33.29 -28.75 12.02
N LYS A 146 32.99 -28.94 10.73
CA LYS A 146 33.18 -30.21 10.01
C LYS A 146 34.45 -30.16 9.17
N SER A 147 35.34 -31.13 9.37
CA SER A 147 36.61 -31.23 8.63
C SER A 147 36.63 -32.34 7.57
N ASN A 148 35.70 -33.30 7.65
CA ASN A 148 35.60 -34.42 6.72
C ASN A 148 34.94 -33.98 5.41
N MET A 149 35.58 -34.27 4.28
CA MET A 149 35.10 -33.90 2.93
C MET A 149 33.81 -34.65 2.54
N GLN A 150 33.52 -35.78 3.18
CA GLN A 150 32.34 -36.61 2.89
C GLN A 150 31.07 -36.16 3.63
N CYS A 151 31.16 -35.14 4.49
CA CYS A 151 29.99 -34.63 5.20
C CYS A 151 29.03 -33.89 4.25
N PRO A 152 27.71 -33.99 4.42
CA PRO A 152 26.73 -33.31 3.57
C PRO A 152 26.95 -31.80 3.45
N GLU A 153 27.39 -31.14 4.52
CA GLU A 153 27.64 -29.69 4.54
C GLU A 153 28.76 -29.26 3.58
N MET A 154 29.67 -30.16 3.20
CA MET A 154 30.72 -29.86 2.22
C MET A 154 30.18 -29.66 0.80
N LYS A 155 28.94 -30.08 0.52
CA LYS A 155 28.27 -29.79 -0.75
C LYS A 155 28.19 -28.28 -1.02
N LEU A 156 28.02 -27.47 0.02
CA LEU A 156 28.05 -26.00 -0.06
C LEU A 156 29.39 -25.41 -0.53
N ALA A 157 30.46 -26.21 -0.57
CA ALA A 157 31.76 -25.81 -1.07
C ALA A 157 32.05 -26.35 -2.48
N HIS A 158 31.20 -27.24 -3.02
CA HIS A 158 31.33 -27.78 -4.37
C HIS A 158 30.61 -26.87 -5.35
N ILE A 159 31.36 -26.08 -6.10
CA ILE A 159 30.83 -25.06 -7.01
C ILE A 159 31.41 -25.27 -8.41
N PRO A 160 30.79 -24.73 -9.48
CA PRO A 160 31.33 -24.82 -10.84
C PRO A 160 32.74 -24.23 -10.97
N GLU A 161 33.56 -24.79 -11.85
CA GLU A 161 34.97 -24.39 -12.09
C GLU A 161 35.19 -22.89 -12.29
N SER A 162 34.39 -22.24 -13.13
CA SER A 162 34.54 -20.81 -13.44
C SER A 162 33.84 -19.86 -12.47
N SER A 163 33.48 -20.33 -11.27
CA SER A 163 32.75 -19.55 -10.27
C SER A 163 33.53 -18.34 -9.76
N GLN A 164 32.83 -17.23 -9.57
CA GLN A 164 33.31 -16.04 -8.87
C GLN A 164 32.57 -15.90 -7.53
N LEU A 165 33.30 -15.48 -6.50
CA LEU A 165 32.78 -15.27 -5.14
C LEU A 165 32.59 -13.77 -4.87
N ASN A 166 31.36 -13.35 -4.58
CA ASN A 166 31.02 -11.96 -4.31
C ASN A 166 30.63 -11.77 -2.84
N TYR A 167 31.40 -10.96 -2.12
CA TYR A 167 31.11 -10.64 -0.72
C TYR A 167 30.34 -9.33 -0.61
N GLY A 168 29.10 -9.44 -0.13
CA GLY A 168 28.25 -8.27 0.16
C GLY A 168 28.48 -7.74 1.57
N VAL A 169 27.89 -6.57 1.83
CA VAL A 169 27.83 -5.97 3.17
C VAL A 169 26.39 -6.01 3.64
N ASP A 170 26.14 -6.54 4.84
CA ASP A 170 24.83 -6.48 5.47
C ASP A 170 24.52 -5.02 5.82
N LYS A 171 23.55 -4.41 5.13
CA LYS A 171 23.18 -3.00 5.33
C LYS A 171 22.62 -2.70 6.73
N ARG A 172 22.18 -3.72 7.48
CA ARG A 172 21.63 -3.54 8.83
C ARG A 172 22.72 -3.51 9.89
N THR A 173 23.79 -4.28 9.70
CA THR A 173 24.87 -4.42 10.70
C THR A 173 26.19 -3.77 10.27
N GLY A 174 26.33 -3.40 9.00
CA GLY A 174 27.58 -2.93 8.39
C GLY A 174 28.66 -4.00 8.28
N SER A 175 28.37 -5.25 8.67
CA SER A 175 29.33 -6.34 8.64
C SER A 175 29.34 -7.04 7.29
N LEU A 176 30.49 -7.62 6.93
CA LEU A 176 30.60 -8.47 5.75
C LEU A 176 29.67 -9.68 5.86
N LEU A 177 29.02 -10.03 4.75
CA LEU A 177 28.25 -11.26 4.65
C LEU A 177 29.19 -12.45 4.83
N LYS A 178 28.72 -13.38 5.67
CA LYS A 178 29.48 -14.56 6.10
C LYS A 178 29.70 -15.59 4.98
N TYR A 179 28.82 -15.60 3.99
CA TYR A 179 28.84 -16.51 2.86
C TYR A 179 28.73 -15.68 1.57
N PRO A 180 29.58 -15.91 0.55
CA PRO A 180 29.56 -15.13 -0.68
C PRO A 180 28.38 -15.53 -1.58
N LEU A 181 27.96 -14.62 -2.45
CA LEU A 181 27.12 -14.96 -3.59
C LEU A 181 28.00 -15.50 -4.71
N ILE A 182 27.71 -16.72 -5.15
CA ILE A 182 28.42 -17.37 -6.24
C ILE A 182 27.77 -16.99 -7.56
N ASN A 183 28.57 -16.62 -8.55
CA ASN A 183 28.10 -16.49 -9.93
C ASN A 183 29.01 -17.21 -10.92
N VAL A 184 28.40 -17.69 -11.99
CA VAL A 184 29.08 -18.23 -13.17
C VAL A 184 28.59 -17.45 -14.37
N ARG A 185 29.50 -16.77 -15.08
CA ARG A 185 29.15 -15.84 -16.15
C ARG A 185 28.11 -14.81 -15.63
N ASN A 186 26.96 -14.69 -16.29
CA ASN A 186 25.86 -13.82 -15.89
C ASN A 186 24.80 -14.49 -14.97
N VAL A 187 25.06 -15.69 -14.45
CA VAL A 187 24.14 -16.45 -13.60
C VAL A 187 24.55 -16.32 -12.13
N TYR A 188 23.70 -15.71 -11.31
CA TYR A 188 23.90 -15.45 -9.89
C TYR A 188 23.03 -16.38 -9.05
N ILE A 189 23.65 -17.11 -8.13
CA ILE A 189 23.04 -18.26 -7.46
C ILE A 189 22.65 -17.89 -6.03
N PHE A 190 21.37 -17.59 -5.79
CA PHE A 190 20.87 -17.19 -4.47
C PHE A 190 20.33 -18.36 -3.64
N PRO A 191 20.37 -18.27 -2.30
CA PRO A 191 19.68 -19.21 -1.42
C PRO A 191 18.16 -19.19 -1.64
N GLY A 192 17.50 -20.31 -1.31
CA GLY A 192 16.03 -20.41 -1.32
C GLY A 192 15.36 -19.75 -0.12
N ILE A 193 16.04 -19.68 1.03
CA ILE A 193 15.50 -19.07 2.25
C ILE A 193 15.31 -17.56 2.03
N PRO A 194 14.07 -17.02 2.11
CA PRO A 194 13.79 -15.62 1.74
C PRO A 194 14.68 -14.61 2.44
N LEU A 195 14.82 -14.72 3.78
CA LEU A 195 15.63 -13.79 4.57
C LEU A 195 17.11 -13.76 4.12
N LEU A 196 17.66 -14.90 3.69
CA LEU A 196 19.05 -14.96 3.22
C LEU A 196 19.19 -14.39 1.81
N MET A 197 18.21 -14.68 0.94
CA MET A 197 18.16 -14.16 -0.42
C MET A 197 18.06 -12.63 -0.43
N GLU A 198 17.12 -12.08 0.36
CA GLU A 198 16.91 -10.64 0.50
C GLU A 198 18.20 -9.94 0.96
N ARG A 199 18.84 -10.44 2.01
CA ARG A 199 20.10 -9.89 2.53
C ARG A 199 21.23 -9.94 1.52
N ALA A 200 21.36 -11.05 0.78
CA ALA A 200 22.39 -11.18 -0.24
C ALA A 200 22.18 -10.17 -1.37
N LEU A 201 20.95 -10.06 -1.90
CA LEU A 201 20.64 -9.13 -3.00
C LEU A 201 20.76 -7.67 -2.57
N GLU A 202 20.38 -7.34 -1.33
CA GLU A 202 20.58 -5.99 -0.79
C GLU A 202 22.05 -5.64 -0.61
N GLY A 203 22.85 -6.57 -0.06
CA GLY A 203 24.27 -6.36 0.21
C GLY A 203 25.15 -6.32 -1.05
N LEU A 204 24.64 -6.85 -2.17
CA LEU A 204 25.33 -6.92 -3.46
C LEU A 204 24.62 -6.12 -4.56
N ASP A 205 23.80 -5.13 -4.19
CA ASP A 205 23.00 -4.38 -5.15
C ASP A 205 23.83 -3.60 -6.19
N HIS A 206 25.10 -3.32 -5.91
CA HIS A 206 26.05 -2.73 -6.84
C HIS A 206 26.32 -3.61 -8.07
N LEU A 207 26.18 -4.94 -7.97
CA LEU A 207 26.38 -5.86 -9.10
C LEU A 207 25.33 -5.72 -10.20
N PHE A 208 24.13 -5.23 -9.83
CA PHE A 208 22.98 -5.15 -10.73
C PHE A 208 22.58 -3.70 -11.03
N ARG A 209 23.27 -2.71 -10.47
CA ARG A 209 22.85 -1.31 -10.57
C ARG A 209 23.08 -0.76 -11.98
N ASN A 210 22.00 -0.29 -12.59
CA ASN A 210 22.00 0.43 -13.84
C ASN A 210 21.49 1.86 -13.61
N GLU A 211 22.40 2.82 -13.49
CA GLU A 211 22.08 4.22 -13.23
C GLU A 211 21.46 4.95 -14.44
N ARG A 212 21.51 4.34 -15.63
CA ARG A 212 20.98 4.94 -16.87
C ARG A 212 19.47 4.79 -17.00
N THR A 213 18.87 3.88 -16.23
CA THR A 213 17.45 3.56 -16.34
C THR A 213 16.77 3.75 -15.00
N GLN A 214 15.73 4.56 -14.98
CA GLN A 214 14.87 4.74 -13.83
C GLN A 214 13.44 4.42 -14.23
N PHE A 215 12.84 3.44 -13.57
CA PHE A 215 11.43 3.16 -13.78
C PHE A 215 10.56 4.05 -12.91
N VAL A 216 9.52 4.59 -13.53
CA VAL A 216 8.53 5.48 -12.91
C VAL A 216 7.15 4.92 -13.17
N SER A 217 6.28 5.04 -12.15
CA SER A 217 4.93 4.50 -12.20
C SER A 217 3.94 5.51 -11.65
N LYS A 218 2.72 5.53 -12.19
CA LYS A 218 1.62 6.35 -11.67
C LYS A 218 0.35 5.53 -11.58
N GLU A 219 -0.26 5.54 -10.40
CA GLU A 219 -1.54 4.88 -10.16
C GLU A 219 -2.68 5.90 -10.23
N ILE A 220 -3.78 5.49 -10.84
CA ILE A 220 -4.98 6.29 -11.02
C ILE A 220 -6.16 5.39 -10.66
N PHE A 221 -7.07 5.91 -9.85
CA PHE A 221 -8.22 5.16 -9.37
C PHE A 221 -9.48 5.76 -9.98
N VAL A 222 -10.36 4.90 -10.49
CA VAL A 222 -11.58 5.32 -11.18
C VAL A 222 -12.79 4.57 -10.64
N ASN A 223 -13.86 5.32 -10.40
CA ASN A 223 -15.17 4.82 -10.00
C ASN A 223 -16.06 4.62 -11.24
N ALA A 224 -15.59 3.77 -12.15
CA ALA A 224 -16.30 3.39 -13.36
C ALA A 224 -15.95 1.94 -13.71
N ASP A 225 -16.86 1.23 -14.36
CA ASP A 225 -16.60 -0.12 -14.83
C ASP A 225 -15.53 -0.12 -15.94
N GLU A 226 -14.66 -1.13 -15.94
CA GLU A 226 -13.59 -1.23 -16.92
C GLU A 226 -14.11 -1.17 -18.36
N ALA A 227 -15.21 -1.86 -18.65
CA ALA A 227 -15.85 -1.86 -19.97
C ALA A 227 -16.24 -0.44 -20.43
N SER A 228 -16.66 0.43 -19.50
CA SER A 228 -17.07 1.80 -19.83
C SER A 228 -15.90 2.71 -20.23
N ILE A 229 -14.68 2.40 -19.76
CA ILE A 229 -13.47 3.17 -20.04
C ILE A 229 -12.53 2.47 -21.03
N ALA A 230 -12.80 1.22 -21.41
CA ALA A 230 -11.93 0.40 -22.28
C ALA A 230 -11.56 1.08 -23.60
N SER A 231 -12.51 1.80 -24.24
CA SER A 231 -12.23 2.56 -25.47
C SER A 231 -11.16 3.64 -25.26
N VAL A 232 -11.20 4.33 -24.12
CA VAL A 232 -10.20 5.34 -23.74
C VAL A 232 -8.85 4.67 -23.48
N LEU A 233 -8.84 3.56 -22.73
CA LEU A 233 -7.61 2.80 -22.44
C LEU A 233 -6.95 2.30 -23.74
N ASN A 234 -7.73 1.83 -24.71
CA ASN A 234 -7.24 1.40 -26.01
C ASN A 234 -6.62 2.55 -26.81
N GLN A 235 -7.18 3.75 -26.76
CA GLN A 235 -6.60 4.94 -27.40
C GLN A 235 -5.25 5.31 -26.77
N VAL A 236 -5.17 5.29 -25.44
CA VAL A 236 -3.94 5.57 -24.70
C VAL A 236 -2.87 4.52 -25.03
N ASN A 237 -3.23 3.24 -24.99
CA ASN A 237 -2.33 2.15 -25.35
C ASN A 237 -1.86 2.28 -26.82
N GLY A 238 -2.76 2.59 -27.76
CA GLY A 238 -2.42 2.81 -29.16
C GLY A 238 -1.40 3.93 -29.36
N ALA A 239 -1.51 5.03 -28.61
CA ALA A 239 -0.62 6.18 -28.69
C ALA A 239 0.74 5.95 -27.99
N PHE A 240 0.76 5.23 -26.85
CA PHE A 240 1.92 5.20 -25.95
C PHE A 240 2.57 3.83 -25.72
N LYS A 241 2.03 2.71 -26.24
CA LYS A 241 2.52 1.33 -25.95
C LYS A 241 4.02 1.07 -26.16
N LYS A 242 4.69 1.89 -26.96
CA LYS A 242 6.14 1.77 -27.21
C LYS A 242 6.98 2.22 -26.01
N HIS A 243 6.45 3.12 -25.20
CA HIS A 243 7.17 3.79 -24.11
C HIS A 243 6.48 3.67 -22.76
N VAL A 244 5.17 3.45 -22.75
CA VAL A 244 4.37 3.36 -21.51
C VAL A 244 3.54 2.08 -21.53
N SER A 245 3.67 1.30 -20.46
CA SER A 245 2.77 0.18 -20.18
C SER A 245 1.56 0.70 -19.41
N LEU A 246 0.37 0.43 -19.95
CA LEU A 246 -0.90 0.73 -19.28
C LEU A 246 -1.50 -0.58 -18.77
N GLY A 247 -1.70 -0.65 -17.45
CA GLY A 247 -2.42 -1.73 -16.77
C GLY A 247 -3.78 -1.26 -16.28
N SER A 248 -4.74 -2.19 -16.27
CA SER A 248 -6.09 -2.00 -15.75
C SER A 248 -6.43 -3.18 -14.85
N TYR A 249 -6.85 -2.90 -13.62
CA TYR A 249 -7.09 -3.90 -12.58
C TYR A 249 -8.43 -3.60 -11.91
N PRO A 250 -9.51 -4.26 -12.34
CA PRO A 250 -10.81 -4.19 -11.65
C PRO A 250 -10.72 -4.74 -10.23
N ASP A 251 -11.38 -4.05 -9.31
CA ASP A 251 -11.52 -4.48 -7.92
C ASP A 251 -13.01 -4.46 -7.57
N TRP A 252 -13.65 -5.63 -7.68
CA TRP A 252 -15.10 -5.80 -7.51
C TRP A 252 -15.55 -5.71 -6.06
N VAL A 253 -14.62 -5.88 -5.12
CA VAL A 253 -14.90 -5.85 -3.68
C VAL A 253 -14.60 -4.46 -3.11
N ASN A 254 -13.80 -3.67 -3.82
CA ASN A 254 -13.43 -2.34 -3.39
C ASN A 254 -14.54 -1.34 -3.64
N ASN A 255 -14.89 -0.68 -2.55
CA ASN A 255 -15.99 0.25 -2.47
C ASN A 255 -15.58 1.70 -2.79
N TYR A 256 -14.27 1.99 -2.88
CA TYR A 256 -13.75 3.33 -3.17
C TYR A 256 -13.56 3.60 -4.66
N TYR A 257 -13.05 2.61 -5.36
CA TYR A 257 -12.81 2.64 -6.80
C TYR A 257 -13.17 1.29 -7.37
N ARG A 258 -13.57 1.27 -8.64
CA ARG A 258 -13.90 0.05 -9.36
C ARG A 258 -12.73 -0.49 -10.16
N VAL A 259 -11.87 0.39 -10.66
CA VAL A 259 -10.69 0.00 -11.43
C VAL A 259 -9.49 0.81 -10.98
N LYS A 260 -8.36 0.13 -10.75
CA LYS A 260 -7.03 0.73 -10.62
C LYS A 260 -6.35 0.70 -11.98
N LEU A 261 -5.96 1.86 -12.48
CA LEU A 261 -5.13 2.01 -13.67
C LEU A 261 -3.69 2.27 -13.25
N THR A 262 -2.75 1.68 -13.96
CA THR A 262 -1.31 1.91 -13.74
C THR A 262 -0.66 2.34 -15.04
N LEU A 263 0.07 3.44 -15.02
CA LEU A 263 0.99 3.82 -16.08
C LEU A 263 2.41 3.51 -15.61
N ASP A 264 3.20 2.84 -16.44
CA ASP A 264 4.57 2.42 -16.13
C ASP A 264 5.51 2.77 -17.28
N SER A 265 6.65 3.38 -16.99
CA SER A 265 7.60 3.87 -18.00
C SER A 265 9.03 3.87 -17.45
N ASP A 266 10.02 3.84 -18.34
CA ASP A 266 11.43 4.15 -18.04
C ASP A 266 11.79 5.62 -18.29
N SER A 267 10.78 6.43 -18.68
CA SER A 267 10.89 7.86 -18.93
C SER A 267 9.76 8.62 -18.26
N GLU A 268 10.10 9.56 -17.38
CA GLU A 268 9.16 10.46 -16.71
C GLU A 268 8.39 11.33 -17.71
N GLN A 269 9.06 11.80 -18.77
CA GLN A 269 8.42 12.61 -19.80
C GLN A 269 7.31 11.83 -20.52
N HIS A 270 7.59 10.60 -20.97
CA HIS A 270 6.58 9.76 -21.63
C HIS A 270 5.44 9.39 -20.68
N LEU A 271 5.75 9.13 -19.40
CA LEU A 271 4.75 8.84 -18.38
C LEU A 271 3.79 10.02 -18.20
N LEU A 272 4.31 11.24 -18.07
CA LEU A 272 3.50 12.45 -17.88
C LEU A 272 2.65 12.75 -19.12
N GLN A 273 3.19 12.57 -20.33
CA GLN A 273 2.43 12.73 -21.57
C GLN A 273 1.26 11.74 -21.64
N ALA A 274 1.51 10.46 -21.35
CA ALA A 274 0.45 9.44 -21.32
C ALA A 274 -0.57 9.71 -20.21
N TYR A 275 -0.12 10.17 -19.04
CA TYR A 275 -0.99 10.57 -17.94
C TYR A 275 -1.93 11.72 -18.33
N HIS A 276 -1.39 12.80 -18.92
CA HIS A 276 -2.20 13.93 -19.34
C HIS A 276 -3.20 13.55 -20.43
N PHE A 277 -2.77 12.75 -21.41
CA PHE A 277 -3.64 12.24 -22.45
C PHE A 277 -4.77 11.37 -21.88
N LEU A 278 -4.47 10.48 -20.93
CA LEU A 278 -5.47 9.66 -20.25
C LEU A 278 -6.46 10.54 -19.47
N MET A 279 -5.98 11.49 -18.66
CA MET A 279 -6.84 12.37 -17.86
C MET A 279 -7.73 13.28 -18.72
N GLU A 280 -7.27 13.70 -19.90
CA GLU A 280 -8.08 14.48 -20.85
C GLU A 280 -9.22 13.65 -21.46
N LYS A 281 -8.99 12.35 -21.69
CA LYS A 281 -9.92 11.45 -22.38
C LYS A 281 -10.87 10.73 -21.43
N LEU A 282 -10.51 10.57 -20.16
CA LEU A 282 -11.39 9.98 -19.16
C LEU A 282 -12.64 10.88 -18.99
N PRO A 283 -13.84 10.29 -18.79
CA PRO A 283 -15.02 11.02 -18.38
C PRO A 283 -14.74 11.94 -17.18
N ARG A 284 -15.44 13.07 -17.10
CA ARG A 284 -15.31 13.96 -15.93
C ARG A 284 -15.83 13.25 -14.68
N ASP A 285 -15.22 13.56 -13.54
CA ASP A 285 -15.64 13.14 -12.20
C ASP A 285 -15.62 11.63 -11.88
N ILE A 286 -15.08 10.78 -12.77
CA ILE A 286 -14.91 9.35 -12.46
C ILE A 286 -13.61 9.05 -11.70
N THR A 287 -12.62 9.93 -11.78
CA THR A 287 -11.33 9.73 -11.09
C THR A 287 -11.49 10.04 -9.61
N VAL A 288 -11.10 9.10 -8.76
CA VAL A 288 -11.21 9.24 -7.32
C VAL A 288 -9.83 9.44 -6.68
N PRO A 289 -9.67 10.40 -5.75
CA PRO A 289 -8.47 10.48 -4.94
C PRO A 289 -8.47 9.30 -3.96
N PHE A 290 -7.50 8.40 -4.10
CA PHE A 290 -7.34 7.25 -3.21
C PHE A 290 -5.99 7.29 -2.51
N VAL A 291 -6.02 7.12 -1.20
CA VAL A 291 -4.82 7.03 -0.34
C VAL A 291 -4.78 5.62 0.21
N SER A 292 -3.74 4.86 -0.14
CA SER A 292 -3.59 3.45 0.24
C SER A 292 -3.37 3.25 1.74
N ASN A 293 -2.69 4.18 2.41
CA ASN A 293 -2.53 4.19 3.87
C ASN A 293 -2.93 5.55 4.45
N PRO A 294 -4.22 5.74 4.78
CA PRO A 294 -4.70 7.01 5.31
C PRO A 294 -4.23 7.29 6.74
N VAL A 295 -3.93 6.24 7.50
CA VAL A 295 -3.52 6.37 8.90
C VAL A 295 -2.13 7.01 8.98
N SER A 296 -1.21 6.70 8.07
CA SER A 296 0.15 7.25 8.10
C SER A 296 0.24 8.76 7.88
N ILE A 297 -0.76 9.36 7.21
CA ILE A 297 -0.81 10.81 6.94
C ILE A 297 -1.83 11.54 7.81
N ALA A 298 -2.51 10.82 8.72
CA ALA A 298 -3.63 11.34 9.51
C ALA A 298 -3.25 12.60 10.29
N ALA A 299 -2.13 12.57 11.03
CA ALA A 299 -1.65 13.74 11.76
C ALA A 299 -1.46 14.96 10.83
N GLN A 300 -0.74 14.80 9.72
CA GLN A 300 -0.45 15.91 8.82
C GLN A 300 -1.73 16.55 8.26
N GLU A 301 -2.64 15.74 7.72
CA GLU A 301 -3.85 16.26 7.07
C GLU A 301 -4.86 16.83 8.06
N VAL A 302 -5.06 16.19 9.21
CA VAL A 302 -5.98 16.66 10.26
C VAL A 302 -5.52 18.00 10.83
N TYR A 303 -4.23 18.15 11.15
CA TYR A 303 -3.74 19.42 11.70
C TYR A 303 -3.64 20.53 10.65
N LYS A 304 -3.36 20.20 9.39
CA LYS A 304 -3.43 21.17 8.29
C LYS A 304 -4.84 21.72 8.13
N LEU A 305 -5.86 20.85 8.19
CA LEU A 305 -7.25 21.27 8.17
C LEU A 305 -7.63 22.14 9.37
N ALA A 306 -7.19 21.76 10.58
CA ALA A 306 -7.44 22.51 11.81
C ALA A 306 -6.91 23.97 11.75
N GLN A 307 -5.91 24.23 10.91
CA GLN A 307 -5.34 25.56 10.69
C GLN A 307 -6.09 26.38 9.64
N THR A 308 -7.04 25.78 8.90
CA THR A 308 -7.83 26.51 7.91
C THR A 308 -8.82 27.46 8.61
N ARG A 309 -9.05 28.64 8.02
CA ARG A 309 -10.04 29.62 8.50
C ARG A 309 -11.49 29.26 8.14
N THR A 310 -11.76 27.99 7.88
CA THR A 310 -13.10 27.50 7.54
C THR A 310 -13.87 27.15 8.82
N GLU A 311 -15.20 27.12 8.73
CA GLU A 311 -16.03 26.65 9.86
C GLU A 311 -15.64 25.23 10.28
N LEU A 312 -15.32 24.35 9.31
CA LEU A 312 -14.84 23.01 9.57
C LEU A 312 -13.50 23.03 10.31
N GLY A 313 -12.53 23.82 9.85
CA GLY A 313 -11.22 23.96 10.47
C GLY A 313 -11.31 24.36 11.95
N HIS A 314 -12.17 25.33 12.27
CA HIS A 314 -12.39 25.75 13.66
C HIS A 314 -12.98 24.62 14.53
N LYS A 315 -13.95 23.85 14.01
CA LYS A 315 -14.54 22.72 14.75
C LYS A 315 -13.53 21.58 14.94
N VAL A 316 -12.69 21.30 13.93
CA VAL A 316 -11.60 20.30 14.05
C VAL A 316 -10.59 20.73 15.09
N SER A 317 -10.19 22.00 15.07
CA SER A 317 -9.28 22.58 16.07
C SER A 317 -9.83 22.42 17.49
N ALA A 318 -11.11 22.73 17.72
CA ALA A 318 -11.76 22.57 19.02
C ALA A 318 -11.83 21.10 19.48
N GLY A 319 -12.14 20.18 18.57
CA GLY A 319 -12.13 18.74 18.85
C GLY A 319 -10.73 18.24 19.22
N LEU A 320 -9.71 18.64 18.46
CA LEU A 320 -8.31 18.30 18.74
C LEU A 320 -7.85 18.85 20.09
N GLN A 321 -8.19 20.09 20.43
CA GLN A 321 -7.88 20.68 21.75
C GLN A 321 -8.45 19.83 22.89
N THR A 322 -9.70 19.36 22.75
CA THR A 322 -10.33 18.48 23.74
C THR A 322 -9.59 17.15 23.89
N ILE A 323 -9.16 16.55 22.77
CA ILE A 323 -8.40 15.30 22.75
C ILE A 323 -7.01 15.50 23.37
N GLU A 324 -6.32 16.57 22.99
CA GLU A 324 -4.98 16.92 23.48
C GLU A 324 -5.00 17.22 24.99
N GLU A 325 -6.04 17.90 25.48
CA GLU A 325 -6.26 18.12 26.91
C GLU A 325 -6.42 16.79 27.66
N ALA A 326 -7.22 15.86 27.13
CA ALA A 326 -7.39 14.54 27.71
C ALA A 326 -6.09 13.72 27.70
N LEU A 327 -5.36 13.72 26.58
CA LEU A 327 -4.05 13.08 26.48
C LEU A 327 -3.03 13.73 27.42
N GLY A 328 -3.18 15.01 27.75
CA GLY A 328 -2.38 15.71 28.77
C GLY A 328 -2.67 15.25 30.20
N LYS A 329 -3.90 14.82 30.48
CA LYS A 329 -4.38 14.38 31.80
C LYS A 329 -4.22 12.87 32.05
N PHE A 330 -4.27 12.05 31.01
CA PHE A 330 -4.27 10.59 31.09
C PHE A 330 -3.20 9.98 30.20
N LYS A 331 -2.54 8.91 30.66
CA LYS A 331 -1.62 8.11 29.83
C LYS A 331 -2.41 7.35 28.76
N LEU A 332 -1.74 6.93 27.69
CA LEU A 332 -2.41 6.17 26.61
C LEU A 332 -2.97 4.83 27.10
N SER A 333 -2.35 4.22 28.13
CA SER A 333 -2.87 3.03 28.82
C SER A 333 -4.12 3.29 29.66
N GLU A 334 -4.40 4.55 30.05
CA GLU A 334 -5.51 4.95 30.91
C GLU A 334 -6.71 5.52 30.12
N ILE A 335 -6.58 5.70 28.81
CA ILE A 335 -7.61 6.26 27.94
C ILE A 335 -7.93 5.32 26.78
N CYS A 336 -9.20 5.24 26.40
CA CYS A 336 -9.65 4.48 25.25
C CYS A 336 -10.69 5.26 24.42
N VAL A 337 -10.86 4.88 23.16
CA VAL A 337 -11.88 5.42 22.25
C VAL A 337 -13.10 4.50 22.23
N GLY A 338 -14.28 5.03 22.54
CA GLY A 338 -15.54 4.32 22.29
C GLY A 338 -15.77 4.16 20.79
N PHE A 339 -15.75 2.92 20.30
CA PHE A 339 -15.80 2.61 18.88
C PHE A 339 -16.85 1.54 18.59
N ASN A 340 -17.90 1.91 17.85
CA ASN A 340 -19.02 1.03 17.48
C ASN A 340 -19.15 0.83 15.96
N GLY A 341 -18.16 1.25 15.19
CA GLY A 341 -18.21 1.20 13.72
C GLY A 341 -19.10 2.25 13.05
N GLY A 342 -19.71 3.16 13.82
CA GLY A 342 -20.53 4.28 13.31
C GLY A 342 -19.73 5.51 12.87
N LYS A 343 -20.36 6.42 12.11
CA LYS A 343 -19.68 7.57 11.47
C LYS A 343 -18.95 8.47 12.46
N ASP A 344 -19.61 8.76 13.57
CA ASP A 344 -19.14 9.70 14.56
C ASP A 344 -17.95 9.13 15.34
N CYS A 345 -18.03 7.86 15.76
CA CYS A 345 -16.92 7.20 16.44
C CYS A 345 -15.71 6.97 15.52
N THR A 346 -15.92 6.83 14.21
CA THR A 346 -14.85 6.64 13.23
C THR A 346 -14.14 7.96 12.94
N ALA A 347 -14.89 9.06 12.84
CA ALA A 347 -14.33 10.41 12.78
C ALA A 347 -13.52 10.73 14.06
N LEU A 348 -14.08 10.41 15.23
CA LEU A 348 -13.38 10.54 16.51
C LEU A 348 -12.09 9.72 16.56
N LEU A 349 -12.15 8.46 16.13
CA LEU A 349 -11.00 7.56 16.08
C LEU A 349 -9.89 8.16 15.22
N HIS A 350 -10.23 8.71 14.06
CA HIS A 350 -9.25 9.34 13.18
C HIS A 350 -8.60 10.58 13.81
N LEU A 351 -9.40 11.47 14.43
CA LEU A 351 -8.85 12.62 15.17
C LEU A 351 -7.97 12.20 16.35
N SER A 352 -8.39 11.16 17.08
CA SER A 352 -7.63 10.62 18.22
C SER A 352 -6.32 9.99 17.77
N CYS A 353 -6.33 9.25 16.65
CA CYS A 353 -5.13 8.69 16.05
C CYS A 353 -4.15 9.80 15.62
N ALA A 354 -4.64 10.85 14.96
CA ALA A 354 -3.82 12.02 14.57
C ALA A 354 -3.17 12.71 15.79
N ALA A 355 -3.92 12.93 16.87
CA ALA A 355 -3.41 13.53 18.10
C ALA A 355 -2.36 12.65 18.80
N VAL A 356 -2.59 11.33 18.85
CA VAL A 356 -1.63 10.37 19.41
C VAL A 356 -0.34 10.33 18.58
N GLN A 357 -0.44 10.27 17.25
CA GLN A 357 0.74 10.29 16.36
C GLN A 357 1.58 11.56 16.57
N ARG A 358 0.93 12.72 16.73
CA ARG A 358 1.63 13.98 16.98
C ARG A 358 2.31 14.00 18.35
N LYS A 359 1.68 13.44 19.37
CA LYS A 359 2.21 13.40 20.74
C LYS A 359 3.31 12.33 20.92
N TYR A 360 3.21 11.21 20.22
CA TYR A 360 4.07 10.04 20.35
C TYR A 360 4.65 9.58 19.00
N PRO A 361 5.56 10.36 18.38
CA PRO A 361 6.08 10.06 17.04
C PRO A 361 6.91 8.76 16.96
N GLY A 362 7.36 8.21 18.10
CA GLY A 362 8.16 6.98 18.19
C GLY A 362 7.38 5.66 18.26
N GLY A 363 6.03 5.69 18.26
CA GLY A 363 5.19 4.53 17.93
C GLY A 363 5.25 3.29 18.84
N MET A 364 5.37 3.45 20.16
CA MET A 364 5.49 2.29 21.08
C MET A 364 4.15 1.76 21.64
N GLU A 365 3.11 2.59 21.78
CA GLU A 365 1.86 2.18 22.44
C GLU A 365 0.64 2.26 21.50
N LYS A 366 -0.16 1.18 21.48
CA LYS A 366 -1.37 1.10 20.66
C LYS A 366 -2.50 1.91 21.29
N LEU A 367 -3.20 2.70 20.48
CA LEU A 367 -4.45 3.32 20.90
C LEU A 367 -5.48 2.24 21.25
N GLN A 368 -6.11 2.40 22.41
CA GLN A 368 -7.09 1.47 22.92
C GLN A 368 -8.49 1.86 22.43
N ALA A 369 -9.32 0.89 22.10
CA ALA A 369 -10.70 1.09 21.68
C ALA A 369 -11.65 0.18 22.47
N LEU A 370 -12.77 0.75 22.94
CA LEU A 370 -13.85 0.05 23.61
C LEU A 370 -14.97 -0.22 22.61
N TYR A 371 -15.24 -1.49 22.35
CA TYR A 371 -16.38 -1.94 21.57
C TYR A 371 -17.42 -2.60 22.47
N ILE A 372 -18.57 -1.95 22.62
CA ILE A 372 -19.72 -2.52 23.32
C ILE A 372 -20.58 -3.24 22.27
N ARG A 373 -20.49 -4.57 22.24
CA ARG A 373 -21.15 -5.39 21.23
C ARG A 373 -22.63 -5.56 21.58
N ILE A 374 -23.49 -5.13 20.66
CA ILE A 374 -24.94 -5.26 20.79
C ILE A 374 -25.40 -6.69 20.47
N VAL A 375 -26.64 -7.02 20.87
CA VAL A 375 -27.29 -8.26 20.48
C VAL A 375 -27.68 -8.17 18.99
N SER A 376 -27.37 -9.21 18.21
CA SER A 376 -27.63 -9.27 16.77
C SER A 376 -27.01 -8.10 15.97
N PRO A 377 -25.66 -7.93 16.00
CA PRO A 377 -24.98 -6.92 15.19
C PRO A 377 -25.00 -7.34 13.71
N PHE A 378 -24.97 -6.35 12.81
CA PHE A 378 -24.77 -6.61 11.39
C PHE A 378 -23.40 -7.27 11.15
N PRO A 379 -23.30 -8.42 10.45
CA PRO A 379 -22.02 -9.07 10.13
C PRO A 379 -21.02 -8.14 9.44
N GLU A 380 -21.52 -7.26 8.58
CA GLU A 380 -20.76 -6.23 7.88
C GLU A 380 -20.11 -5.22 8.83
N MET A 381 -20.82 -4.86 9.91
CA MET A 381 -20.31 -3.96 10.93
C MET A 381 -19.19 -4.62 11.75
N GLU A 382 -19.32 -5.90 12.06
CA GLU A 382 -18.27 -6.67 12.72
C GLU A 382 -17.00 -6.71 11.86
N GLN A 383 -17.16 -7.01 10.56
CA GLN A 383 -16.04 -6.99 9.61
C GLN A 383 -15.40 -5.60 9.53
N PHE A 384 -16.22 -4.54 9.44
CA PHE A 384 -15.74 -3.16 9.44
C PHE A 384 -14.92 -2.81 10.68
N ILE A 385 -15.38 -3.22 11.86
CA ILE A 385 -14.68 -2.97 13.12
C ILE A 385 -13.33 -3.69 13.13
N GLN A 386 -13.28 -4.95 12.71
CA GLN A 386 -12.05 -5.72 12.63
C GLN A 386 -11.04 -5.14 11.63
N ASP A 387 -11.51 -4.76 10.43
CA ASP A 387 -10.67 -4.15 9.41
C ASP A 387 -10.10 -2.80 9.88
N THR A 388 -10.94 -1.99 10.53
CA THR A 388 -10.53 -0.71 11.10
C THR A 388 -9.53 -0.91 12.24
N ALA A 389 -9.73 -1.92 13.09
CA ALA A 389 -8.79 -2.28 14.15
C ALA A 389 -7.39 -2.58 13.60
N LYS A 390 -7.32 -3.40 12.55
CA LYS A 390 -6.07 -3.75 11.88
C LYS A 390 -5.43 -2.51 11.24
N ARG A 391 -6.23 -1.74 10.48
CA ARG A 391 -5.77 -0.54 9.75
C ARG A 391 -5.19 0.53 10.67
N TYR A 392 -5.83 0.78 11.81
CA TYR A 392 -5.38 1.76 12.80
C TYR A 392 -4.45 1.18 13.88
N ASN A 393 -4.12 -0.11 13.79
CA ASN A 393 -3.32 -0.84 14.78
C ASN A 393 -3.84 -0.67 16.23
N LEU A 394 -5.15 -0.87 16.41
CA LEU A 394 -5.83 -0.67 17.70
C LEU A 394 -5.73 -1.89 18.60
N LYS A 395 -5.79 -1.65 19.91
CA LYS A 395 -6.12 -2.67 20.92
C LYS A 395 -7.60 -2.58 21.24
N ILE A 396 -8.41 -3.53 20.75
CA ILE A 396 -9.86 -3.53 20.98
C ILE A 396 -10.20 -4.34 22.24
N PHE A 397 -11.00 -3.74 23.12
CA PHE A 397 -11.69 -4.42 24.22
C PHE A 397 -13.15 -4.59 23.86
N THR A 398 -13.62 -5.83 23.84
CA THR A 398 -15.02 -6.15 23.54
C THR A 398 -15.74 -6.51 24.83
N VAL A 399 -16.84 -5.81 25.10
CA VAL A 399 -17.74 -6.06 26.22
C VAL A 399 -19.17 -6.19 25.71
N HIS A 400 -20.03 -6.87 26.47
CA HIS A 400 -21.39 -7.19 26.05
C HIS A 400 -22.43 -6.56 26.98
N GLY A 401 -23.66 -6.45 26.48
CA GLY A 401 -24.80 -5.97 27.27
C GLY A 401 -25.02 -4.46 27.17
N ASN A 402 -25.77 -3.91 28.12
CA ASN A 402 -26.07 -2.48 28.14
C ASN A 402 -24.84 -1.66 28.57
N ILE A 403 -24.81 -0.37 28.24
CA ILE A 403 -23.63 0.51 28.46
C ILE A 403 -23.20 0.50 29.94
N ARG A 404 -24.14 0.48 30.88
CA ARG A 404 -23.81 0.51 32.32
C ARG A 404 -23.09 -0.78 32.74
N GLN A 405 -23.62 -1.94 32.36
CA GLN A 405 -23.00 -3.24 32.64
C GLN A 405 -21.64 -3.36 31.94
N ALA A 406 -21.57 -2.97 30.67
CA ALA A 406 -20.35 -2.96 29.89
C ALA A 406 -19.22 -2.15 30.55
N LEU A 407 -19.54 -1.00 31.17
CA LEU A 407 -18.57 -0.19 31.91
C LEU A 407 -18.15 -0.83 33.25
N VAL A 408 -19.03 -1.60 33.90
CA VAL A 408 -18.67 -2.39 35.10
C VAL A 408 -17.67 -3.48 34.71
N ASP A 409 -17.99 -4.23 33.64
CA ASP A 409 -17.15 -5.32 33.14
C ASP A 409 -15.79 -4.79 32.66
N LEU A 410 -15.78 -3.63 31.97
CA LEU A 410 -14.56 -2.96 31.56
C LEU A 410 -13.68 -2.61 32.76
N LYS A 411 -14.25 -2.14 33.86
CA LYS A 411 -13.50 -1.81 35.08
C LYS A 411 -12.87 -3.05 35.72
N GLY A 412 -13.53 -4.19 35.64
CA GLY A 412 -12.98 -5.48 36.07
C GLY A 412 -11.85 -5.97 35.17
N GLN A 413 -12.01 -5.84 33.84
CA GLN A 413 -11.04 -6.33 32.87
C GLN A 413 -9.80 -5.41 32.74
N GLN A 414 -9.99 -4.09 32.86
CA GLN A 414 -8.97 -3.06 32.64
C GLN A 414 -9.09 -1.98 33.73
N PRO A 415 -8.62 -2.25 34.97
CA PRO A 415 -8.76 -1.32 36.09
C PRO A 415 -7.97 -0.01 35.92
N GLU A 416 -7.00 0.02 35.02
CA GLU A 416 -6.19 1.21 34.71
C GLU A 416 -6.92 2.24 33.84
N LEU A 417 -7.98 1.84 33.13
CA LEU A 417 -8.75 2.77 32.31
C LEU A 417 -9.51 3.77 33.19
N LYS A 418 -9.32 5.05 32.89
CA LYS A 418 -9.90 6.19 33.63
C LYS A 418 -10.72 7.11 32.73
N ALA A 419 -10.46 7.11 31.42
CA ALA A 419 -11.12 8.01 30.47
C ALA A 419 -11.60 7.27 29.21
N VAL A 420 -12.74 7.72 28.69
CA VAL A 420 -13.33 7.22 27.44
C VAL A 420 -13.62 8.41 26.53
N LEU A 421 -13.03 8.39 25.34
CA LEU A 421 -13.33 9.31 24.25
C LEU A 421 -14.65 8.88 23.58
N MET A 422 -15.60 9.80 23.52
CA MET A 422 -16.98 9.54 23.11
C MET A 422 -17.32 10.28 21.82
N GLY A 423 -17.87 9.56 20.85
CA GLY A 423 -18.31 10.10 19.56
C GLY A 423 -19.63 10.88 19.62
N THR A 424 -20.05 11.34 20.80
CA THR A 424 -21.35 11.97 21.03
C THR A 424 -21.39 13.39 20.45
N ARG A 425 -22.45 13.71 19.68
CA ARG A 425 -22.74 15.05 19.18
C ARG A 425 -23.74 15.77 20.07
N ARG A 426 -23.77 17.10 20.00
CA ARG A 426 -24.72 17.93 20.78
C ARG A 426 -26.19 17.73 20.39
N THR A 427 -26.44 17.22 19.18
CA THR A 427 -27.78 16.90 18.67
C THR A 427 -28.24 15.49 19.02
N ASP A 428 -27.36 14.65 19.56
CA ASP A 428 -27.79 13.33 20.04
C ASP A 428 -28.71 13.45 21.27
N PRO A 429 -29.59 12.47 21.52
CA PRO A 429 -30.45 12.49 22.71
C PRO A 429 -29.64 12.57 24.00
N TYR A 430 -30.16 13.37 24.95
CA TYR A 430 -29.59 13.55 26.29
C TYR A 430 -28.18 14.18 26.33
N SER A 431 -27.68 14.75 25.23
CA SER A 431 -26.31 15.31 25.16
C SER A 431 -26.22 16.85 25.23
N ARG A 432 -27.35 17.56 25.21
CA ARG A 432 -27.39 19.04 25.10
C ARG A 432 -26.59 19.76 26.19
N THR A 433 -26.58 19.22 27.41
CA THR A 433 -25.92 19.79 28.59
C THR A 433 -24.49 19.27 28.81
N LEU A 434 -23.99 18.38 27.95
CA LEU A 434 -22.64 17.83 28.11
C LEU A 434 -21.57 18.88 27.84
N THR A 435 -20.49 18.79 28.63
CA THR A 435 -19.25 19.54 28.46
C THR A 435 -18.18 18.67 27.78
N PRO A 436 -17.12 19.28 27.20
CA PRO A 436 -16.04 18.54 26.55
C PRO A 436 -15.38 17.49 27.46
N LEU A 437 -15.21 17.79 28.75
CA LEU A 437 -14.78 16.83 29.77
C LEU A 437 -15.81 16.83 30.90
N CYS A 438 -16.40 15.66 31.20
CA CYS A 438 -17.29 15.48 32.35
C CYS A 438 -17.21 14.06 32.90
N MET A 439 -17.36 13.89 34.21
CA MET A 439 -17.49 12.56 34.80
C MET A 439 -18.82 11.92 34.40
N THR A 440 -18.87 10.59 34.37
CA THR A 440 -20.10 9.80 34.32
C THR A 440 -21.04 10.16 35.48
N ASP A 441 -22.35 9.98 35.26
CA ASP A 441 -23.38 10.38 36.23
C ASP A 441 -23.29 9.59 37.55
N PRO A 442 -23.82 10.13 38.67
CA PRO A 442 -23.86 9.41 39.94
C PRO A 442 -24.53 8.04 39.81
N GLY A 443 -23.93 7.00 40.41
CA GLY A 443 -24.42 5.62 40.31
C GLY A 443 -23.92 4.83 39.09
N TRP A 444 -23.18 5.46 38.17
CA TRP A 444 -22.44 4.79 37.11
C TRP A 444 -20.98 4.50 37.51
N PRO A 445 -20.33 3.49 36.89
CA PRO A 445 -18.88 3.34 36.99
C PRO A 445 -18.18 4.63 36.61
N GLN A 446 -17.28 5.09 37.49
CA GLN A 446 -16.67 6.41 37.38
C GLN A 446 -15.58 6.45 36.30
N TYR A 447 -15.89 7.09 35.18
CA TYR A 447 -14.98 7.38 34.08
C TYR A 447 -15.07 8.86 33.67
N MET A 448 -13.96 9.43 33.21
CA MET A 448 -13.97 10.72 32.53
C MET A 448 -14.52 10.52 31.11
N ARG A 449 -15.68 11.12 30.81
CA ARG A 449 -16.22 11.24 29.45
C ARG A 449 -15.50 12.40 28.76
N VAL A 450 -14.78 12.08 27.69
CA VAL A 450 -14.14 13.08 26.82
C VAL A 450 -15.00 13.15 25.56
N ASN A 451 -15.59 14.31 25.25
CA ASN A 451 -16.55 14.50 24.17
C ASN A 451 -16.04 15.53 23.13
N PRO A 452 -15.09 15.15 22.25
CA PRO A 452 -14.50 16.08 21.26
C PRO A 452 -15.47 16.53 20.16
N LEU A 453 -16.56 15.78 19.93
CA LEU A 453 -17.49 15.99 18.81
C LEU A 453 -18.76 16.76 19.20
N LEU A 454 -18.81 17.45 20.35
CA LEU A 454 -19.95 18.29 20.78
C LEU A 454 -20.14 19.57 19.92
N VAL A 455 -19.35 19.72 18.85
CA VAL A 455 -19.28 20.88 17.98
C VAL A 455 -20.12 20.67 16.71
N GLY A 456 -21.41 21.01 16.76
CA GLY A 456 -22.31 21.13 15.60
C GLY A 456 -22.56 19.83 14.82
N SER A 457 -23.71 19.74 14.16
CA SER A 457 -24.22 18.48 13.62
C SER A 457 -23.70 18.12 12.22
N TYR A 458 -23.50 19.13 11.36
CA TYR A 458 -22.89 18.99 10.03
C TYR A 458 -21.35 18.75 10.05
N PHE A 459 -20.74 18.76 11.24
CA PHE A 459 -19.29 18.67 11.43
C PHE A 459 -18.70 17.34 10.97
N VAL A 460 -19.30 16.23 11.41
CA VAL A 460 -18.80 14.88 11.10
C VAL A 460 -18.92 14.59 9.62
N LYS A 461 -20.02 15.02 8.98
CA LYS A 461 -20.24 14.94 7.53
C LYS A 461 -19.17 15.72 6.75
N CYS A 462 -18.95 16.99 7.10
CA CYS A 462 -17.93 17.80 6.43
C CYS A 462 -16.49 17.31 6.68
N LEU A 463 -16.19 16.83 7.89
CA LEU A 463 -14.90 16.22 8.24
C LEU A 463 -14.64 14.96 7.40
N LEU A 464 -15.65 14.10 7.27
CA LEU A 464 -15.55 12.89 6.44
C LEU A 464 -15.39 13.25 4.95
N LEU A 465 -16.07 14.27 4.45
CA LEU A 465 -16.03 14.67 3.04
C LEU A 465 -14.78 15.48 2.64
N GLN A 466 -14.31 16.40 3.47
CA GLN A 466 -13.22 17.34 3.12
C GLN A 466 -11.84 16.86 3.58
N SER A 467 -11.79 16.04 4.62
CA SER A 467 -10.55 15.72 5.32
C SER A 467 -10.23 14.23 5.24
N LEU A 468 -11.26 13.43 4.97
CA LEU A 468 -11.19 11.99 4.95
C LEU A 468 -11.87 11.37 3.72
N PRO A 469 -11.60 11.82 2.47
CA PRO A 469 -12.12 11.15 1.27
C PRO A 469 -11.73 9.65 1.20
N PHE A 470 -10.79 9.22 2.02
CA PHE A 470 -10.34 7.85 2.22
C PHE A 470 -11.05 7.06 3.35
N LEU A 471 -11.93 7.65 4.18
CA LEU A 471 -12.76 6.94 5.17
C LEU A 471 -14.18 6.65 4.69
N PHE A 472 -14.39 6.72 3.38
CA PHE A 472 -15.61 6.28 2.70
C PHE A 472 -15.98 4.79 2.91
N TYR A 473 -15.20 4.02 3.69
CA TYR A 473 -15.57 2.68 4.12
C TYR A 473 -16.88 2.65 4.93
N LEU A 474 -17.21 3.75 5.63
CA LEU A 474 -18.35 3.76 6.53
C LEU A 474 -19.71 3.93 5.83
N PHE A 475 -19.73 4.52 4.64
CA PHE A 475 -20.97 4.81 3.94
C PHE A 475 -21.46 3.69 3.01
N ILE A 476 -20.70 2.59 2.91
CA ILE A 476 -20.90 1.59 1.85
C ILE A 476 -21.34 0.23 2.39
N TYR A 477 -21.15 -0.07 3.68
CA TYR A 477 -21.90 -1.15 4.31
C TYR A 477 -23.34 -0.77 4.64
N PHE A 478 -23.61 0.53 4.72
CA PHE A 478 -24.94 1.07 4.99
C PHE A 478 -25.27 2.23 4.04
N PRO A 479 -25.26 2.04 2.71
CA PRO A 479 -25.68 3.08 1.77
C PRO A 479 -27.16 3.43 1.91
N LEU A 480 -27.85 2.75 2.83
CA LEU A 480 -29.28 2.76 3.05
C LEU A 480 -29.64 3.28 4.45
N TYR A 481 -28.72 3.28 5.43
CA TYR A 481 -29.08 3.49 6.84
C TYR A 481 -28.34 4.69 7.44
N THR A 482 -29.11 5.58 8.05
CA THR A 482 -28.62 6.87 8.60
C THR A 482 -28.40 6.82 10.11
N SER A 483 -29.02 5.86 10.80
CA SER A 483 -28.82 5.54 12.22
C SER A 483 -28.75 4.03 12.37
N LEU A 484 -27.72 3.52 13.05
CA LEU A 484 -27.49 2.08 13.23
C LEU A 484 -27.88 1.66 14.64
N GLY A 485 -28.92 0.82 14.74
CA GLY A 485 -29.32 0.06 15.92
C GLY A 485 -28.93 -1.41 15.80
N SER A 486 -29.80 -2.33 16.19
CA SER A 486 -29.66 -3.77 15.90
C SER A 486 -30.32 -4.12 14.56
N MET A 487 -30.07 -5.33 14.04
CA MET A 487 -30.78 -5.83 12.85
C MET A 487 -32.31 -5.85 13.02
N ASP A 488 -32.80 -5.88 14.26
CA ASP A 488 -34.23 -5.97 14.55
C ASP A 488 -34.98 -4.61 14.48
N ASN A 489 -34.27 -3.48 14.46
CA ASN A 489 -34.87 -2.14 14.60
C ASN A 489 -34.24 -1.06 13.71
N THR A 490 -33.56 -1.48 12.64
CA THR A 490 -32.86 -0.58 11.73
C THR A 490 -33.44 -0.76 10.33
N LEU A 491 -34.11 0.27 9.81
CA LEU A 491 -34.73 0.29 8.48
C LEU A 491 -34.01 1.26 7.54
N LYS A 492 -34.09 1.00 6.23
CA LYS A 492 -33.48 1.87 5.21
C LYS A 492 -34.16 3.25 5.21
N ASN A 493 -33.39 4.32 5.09
CA ASN A 493 -33.90 5.67 5.13
C ASN A 493 -34.65 6.06 3.85
N PRO A 494 -35.98 6.31 3.92
CA PRO A 494 -36.78 6.67 2.76
C PRO A 494 -36.30 7.94 2.05
N ALA A 495 -35.70 8.90 2.78
CA ALA A 495 -35.21 10.16 2.24
C ALA A 495 -34.04 9.99 1.27
N LEU A 496 -33.39 8.82 1.27
CA LEU A 496 -32.27 8.51 0.38
C LEU A 496 -32.67 7.70 -0.86
N ARG A 497 -33.94 7.31 -0.98
CA ARG A 497 -34.43 6.45 -2.07
C ARG A 497 -34.38 7.15 -3.44
N TYR A 498 -33.94 6.44 -4.47
CA TYR A 498 -34.02 6.86 -5.88
C TYR A 498 -34.21 5.66 -6.82
N VAL A 499 -34.66 5.89 -8.06
CA VAL A 499 -34.76 4.86 -9.09
C VAL A 499 -33.64 5.05 -10.09
N ASN A 500 -32.86 4.00 -10.35
CA ASN A 500 -31.76 4.07 -11.30
C ASN A 500 -32.26 4.02 -12.76
N HIS A 501 -31.35 4.18 -13.72
CA HIS A 501 -31.66 4.25 -15.15
C HIS A 501 -32.25 2.95 -15.74
N ILE A 502 -32.21 1.82 -15.01
CA ILE A 502 -32.82 0.54 -15.38
C ILE A 502 -34.10 0.23 -14.59
N GLY A 503 -34.65 1.20 -13.84
CA GLY A 503 -35.90 1.04 -13.12
C GLY A 503 -35.79 0.32 -11.77
N LEU A 504 -34.58 0.03 -11.27
CA LEU A 504 -34.37 -0.60 -9.97
C LEU A 504 -34.34 0.44 -8.85
N GLU A 505 -35.01 0.10 -7.75
CA GLU A 505 -34.98 0.89 -6.52
C GLU A 505 -33.58 0.84 -5.87
N CYS A 506 -32.99 2.00 -5.69
CA CYS A 506 -31.66 2.22 -5.14
C CYS A 506 -31.74 3.27 -4.02
N TYR A 507 -30.68 3.41 -3.22
CA TYR A 507 -30.57 4.48 -2.23
C TYR A 507 -29.24 5.19 -2.33
N LYS A 508 -29.29 6.50 -2.15
CA LYS A 508 -28.14 7.39 -2.06
C LYS A 508 -27.39 7.10 -0.75
N PRO A 509 -26.05 7.14 -0.73
CA PRO A 509 -25.28 6.97 0.49
C PRO A 509 -25.73 7.89 1.64
N ALA A 510 -25.60 7.45 2.89
CA ALA A 510 -26.11 8.18 4.06
C ALA A 510 -25.53 9.60 4.25
N TYR A 511 -24.35 9.91 3.70
CA TYR A 511 -23.82 11.28 3.72
C TYR A 511 -24.60 12.24 2.83
N LEU A 512 -25.40 11.75 1.88
CA LEU A 512 -26.27 12.59 1.05
C LEU A 512 -27.59 12.97 1.75
N LEU A 513 -27.81 12.54 2.99
CA LEU A 513 -28.94 13.00 3.78
C LEU A 513 -28.77 14.51 4.07
N GLU A 514 -29.76 15.31 3.67
CA GLU A 514 -29.73 16.78 3.79
C GLU A 514 -30.33 17.25 5.13
N ASN A 515 -31.36 16.56 5.62
CA ASN A 515 -32.05 16.88 6.86
C ASN A 515 -31.66 15.91 7.99
N GLU A 516 -31.20 16.44 9.12
CA GLU A 516 -30.69 15.64 10.25
C GLU A 516 -31.80 15.10 11.15
N ASP A 517 -32.97 15.76 11.17
CA ASP A 517 -34.13 15.24 11.90
C ASP A 517 -34.60 13.90 11.30
N ASP A 518 -34.29 13.68 10.01
CA ASP A 518 -34.54 12.43 9.30
C ASP A 518 -33.50 11.35 9.58
N GLU A 519 -32.43 11.61 10.36
CA GLU A 519 -31.37 10.63 10.63
C GLU A 519 -31.92 9.38 11.33
N ARG A 520 -32.94 9.55 12.18
CA ARG A 520 -33.51 8.48 13.04
C ARG A 520 -34.96 8.13 12.72
N THR A 521 -35.52 8.63 11.62
CA THR A 521 -36.90 8.33 11.20
C THR A 521 -37.08 6.92 10.66
N SER A 522 -35.98 6.18 10.51
CA SER A 522 -35.91 4.84 9.90
C SER A 522 -35.55 3.77 10.95
N ARG A 523 -36.35 3.72 12.02
CA ARG A 523 -36.24 2.74 13.10
C ARG A 523 -37.45 1.84 13.15
#